data_AF-A0A1S2LB94-F1
#
_entry.id   AF-A0A1S2LB94-F1
#
_cell.length_a   1.000
_cell.length_b   1.000
_cell.length_c   1.000
_cell.angle_alpha   90.00
_cell.angle_beta   90.00
_cell.angle_gamma   90.00
#
_symmetry.space_group_name_H-M   'P 1'
#
loop_
_entity.id
_entity.type
_entity.pdbx_description
1 polymer ?
#
loop_
_entity_poly.entity_id
_entity_poly.type
_entity_poly.pdbx_seq_one_letter_code
_entity_poly.pdbx_strand_id
1 'polypeptide(L)'
;MSLIIHQIISILFLAVVPLPILAFIKSRNGQPLESAPIWKGIVMLANLALFVTLITGFILYPVFTSFRVWISVVLILALGAFLGIFSKRLKLYRLETNDDMKRKHLDKIAKIGFVYIAIIIGTFVFMSNWYNF
;
A
#
# COMPACT_ATOMS: atom_id res chain seq x y z
N MET A 1 -19.56 -12.15 -9.32
CA MET A 1 -18.73 -11.03 -9.83
C MET A 1 -18.08 -10.20 -8.73
N SER A 2 -18.81 -9.78 -7.68
CA SER A 2 -18.26 -8.97 -6.56
C SER A 2 -17.02 -9.56 -5.88
N LEU A 3 -16.97 -10.88 -5.62
CA LEU A 3 -15.85 -11.55 -4.94
C LEU A 3 -14.54 -11.53 -5.75
N ILE A 4 -14.62 -11.69 -7.08
CA ILE A 4 -13.46 -11.73 -7.98
C ILE A 4 -12.79 -10.34 -8.04
N ILE A 5 -13.60 -9.28 -8.13
CA ILE A 5 -13.11 -7.90 -8.10
C ILE A 5 -12.40 -7.61 -6.76
N HIS A 6 -12.98 -8.06 -5.64
CA HIS A 6 -12.37 -7.88 -4.32
C HIS A 6 -11.05 -8.65 -4.15
N GLN A 7 -10.95 -9.86 -4.69
CA GLN A 7 -9.72 -10.66 -4.68
C GLN A 7 -8.62 -10.07 -5.56
N ILE A 8 -8.95 -9.59 -6.76
CA ILE A 8 -7.97 -8.93 -7.66
C ILE A 8 -7.35 -7.70 -6.98
N ILE A 9 -8.16 -6.91 -6.28
CA ILE A 9 -7.69 -5.70 -5.61
C ILE A 9 -6.84 -6.07 -4.38
N SER A 10 -7.19 -7.14 -3.66
CA SER A 10 -6.37 -7.67 -2.56
C SER A 10 -4.96 -8.09 -3.03
N ILE A 11 -4.86 -8.70 -4.22
CA ILE A 11 -3.58 -9.09 -4.83
C ILE A 11 -2.71 -7.86 -5.16
N LEU A 12 -3.32 -6.75 -5.60
CA LEU A 12 -2.58 -5.51 -5.90
C LEU A 12 -1.92 -4.91 -4.66
N PHE A 13 -2.53 -5.01 -3.46
CA PHE A 13 -1.90 -4.52 -2.23
C PHE A 13 -0.72 -5.38 -1.79
N LEU A 14 -0.83 -6.71 -1.97
CA LEU A 14 0.26 -7.65 -1.73
C LEU A 14 1.41 -7.40 -2.71
N ALA A 15 1.13 -6.99 -3.94
CA ALA A 15 2.18 -6.66 -4.92
C ALA A 15 3.08 -5.51 -4.47
N VAL A 16 2.62 -4.63 -3.56
CA VAL A 16 3.41 -3.50 -3.02
C VAL A 16 4.27 -3.93 -1.80
N VAL A 17 3.98 -5.06 -1.16
CA VAL A 17 4.73 -5.57 0.02
C VAL A 17 6.23 -5.77 -0.22
N PRO A 18 6.70 -6.23 -1.40
CA PRO A 18 8.13 -6.39 -1.64
C PRO A 18 8.89 -5.05 -1.72
N LEU A 19 8.22 -3.93 -2.03
CA LEU A 19 8.87 -2.62 -2.19
C LEU A 19 9.62 -2.16 -0.92
N PRO A 20 9.00 -2.15 0.28
CA PRO A 20 9.69 -1.89 1.54
C PRO A 20 10.95 -2.72 1.76
N ILE A 21 10.88 -4.03 1.45
CA ILE A 21 11.96 -4.99 1.66
C ILE A 21 13.11 -4.69 0.69
N LEU A 22 12.80 -4.49 -0.59
CA LEU A 22 13.78 -4.14 -1.61
C LEU A 22 14.43 -2.78 -1.32
N ALA A 23 13.65 -1.78 -0.91
CA ALA A 23 14.18 -0.47 -0.52
C ALA A 23 15.14 -0.58 0.68
N PHE A 24 14.83 -1.42 1.66
CA PHE A 24 15.71 -1.68 2.80
C PHE A 24 17.04 -2.31 2.38
N ILE A 25 16.99 -3.39 1.58
CA ILE A 25 18.18 -4.10 1.10
C ILE A 25 19.06 -3.17 0.26
N LYS A 26 18.45 -2.46 -0.69
CA LYS A 26 19.17 -1.53 -1.59
C LYS A 26 19.79 -0.37 -0.82
N SER A 27 19.09 0.20 0.15
CA SER A 27 19.64 1.24 1.02
C SER A 27 20.84 0.76 1.84
N ARG A 28 20.77 -0.45 2.41
CA ARG A 28 21.88 -1.05 3.17
C ARG A 28 23.11 -1.27 2.30
N ASN A 29 22.92 -1.78 1.09
CA ASN A 29 24.00 -2.12 0.16
C ASN A 29 24.52 -0.93 -0.66
N GLY A 30 23.96 0.28 -0.47
CA GLY A 30 24.33 1.47 -1.25
C GLY A 30 24.01 1.34 -2.75
N GLN A 31 23.08 0.44 -3.10
CA GLN A 31 22.71 0.17 -4.49
C GLN A 31 21.48 1.00 -4.89
N PRO A 32 21.40 1.46 -6.15
CA PRO A 32 20.20 2.10 -6.65
C PRO A 32 19.04 1.11 -6.78
N LEU A 33 17.83 1.61 -6.56
CA LEU A 33 16.58 0.95 -6.92
C LEU A 33 16.26 1.25 -8.40
N GLU A 34 16.87 0.50 -9.33
CA GLU A 34 16.68 0.64 -10.79
C GLU A 34 15.20 0.47 -11.21
N SER A 35 14.46 -0.36 -10.46
CA SER A 35 13.04 -0.61 -10.68
C SER A 35 12.10 0.45 -10.08
N ALA A 36 12.62 1.56 -9.54
CA ALA A 36 11.80 2.67 -9.02
C ALA A 36 10.68 3.18 -9.95
N PRO A 37 10.85 3.32 -11.29
CA PRO A 37 9.74 3.72 -12.16
C PRO A 37 8.63 2.67 -12.24
N ILE A 38 8.98 1.38 -12.28
CA ILE A 38 8.02 0.27 -12.28
C ILE A 38 7.25 0.26 -10.97
N TRP A 39 7.97 0.35 -9.84
CA TRP A 39 7.37 0.42 -8.51
C TRP A 39 6.42 1.60 -8.34
N LYS A 40 6.76 2.76 -8.90
CA LYS A 40 5.86 3.92 -8.89
C LYS A 40 4.56 3.61 -9.64
N GLY A 41 4.65 2.96 -10.80
CA GLY A 41 3.49 2.52 -11.57
C GLY A 41 2.61 1.56 -10.77
N ILE A 42 3.20 0.53 -10.16
CA ILE A 42 2.48 -0.44 -9.32
C ILE A 42 1.78 0.25 -8.15
N VAL A 43 2.46 1.14 -7.43
CA VAL A 43 1.89 1.90 -6.31
C VAL A 43 0.73 2.79 -6.77
N MET A 44 0.85 3.45 -7.92
CA MET A 44 -0.23 4.27 -8.48
C MET A 44 -1.45 3.42 -8.86
N LEU A 45 -1.23 2.27 -9.50
CA LEU A 45 -2.30 1.33 -9.85
C LEU A 45 -3.00 0.78 -8.60
N ALA A 46 -2.23 0.39 -7.58
CA ALA A 46 -2.77 -0.07 -6.30
C ALA A 46 -3.62 1.03 -5.62
N ASN A 47 -3.16 2.28 -5.67
CA ASN A 47 -3.91 3.39 -5.10
C ASN A 47 -5.21 3.67 -5.86
N LEU A 48 -5.21 3.56 -7.19
CA LEU A 48 -6.42 3.73 -8.00
C LEU A 48 -7.42 2.59 -7.76
N ALA A 49 -6.93 1.35 -7.69
CA ALA A 49 -7.76 0.18 -7.35
C ALA A 49 -8.41 0.32 -5.97
N LEU A 50 -7.70 0.91 -5.00
CA LEU A 50 -8.22 1.19 -3.67
C LEU A 50 -9.44 2.13 -3.71
N PHE A 51 -9.37 3.22 -4.47
CA PHE A 51 -10.51 4.13 -4.65
C PHE A 51 -11.71 3.43 -5.29
N VAL A 52 -11.47 2.63 -6.33
CA VAL A 52 -12.54 1.86 -6.99
C VAL A 52 -13.20 0.87 -6.01
N THR A 53 -12.40 0.21 -5.17
CA THR A 53 -12.90 -0.72 -4.13
C THR A 53 -13.76 0.00 -3.10
N LEU A 54 -13.33 1.18 -2.66
CA LEU A 54 -14.08 1.97 -1.69
C LEU A 54 -15.45 2.36 -2.25
N ILE A 55 -15.49 2.90 -3.48
CA ILE A 55 -16.73 3.32 -4.14
C ILE A 55 -17.66 2.12 -4.36
N THR A 56 -17.14 1.02 -4.90
CA THR A 56 -17.93 -0.21 -5.13
C THR A 56 -18.43 -0.82 -3.82
N GLY A 57 -17.64 -0.80 -2.75
CA GLY A 57 -18.04 -1.26 -1.43
C GLY A 57 -19.24 -0.49 -0.87
N PHE A 58 -19.22 0.85 -0.99
CA PHE A 58 -20.34 1.69 -0.56
C PHE A 58 -21.61 1.49 -1.39
N ILE A 59 -21.48 1.24 -2.70
CA ILE A 59 -22.63 0.97 -3.58
C ILE A 59 -23.26 -0.40 -3.24
N LEU A 60 -22.44 -1.42 -2.99
CA LEU A 60 -22.90 -2.79 -2.78
C LEU A 60 -23.47 -3.02 -1.37
N TYR A 61 -22.94 -2.34 -0.36
CA TYR A 61 -23.35 -2.51 1.03
C TYR A 61 -23.75 -1.16 1.65
N PRO A 62 -25.00 -0.69 1.43
CA PRO A 62 -25.48 0.60 1.91
C PRO A 62 -25.79 0.61 3.43
N VAL A 63 -25.20 -0.30 4.22
CA VAL A 63 -25.42 -0.40 5.66
C VAL A 63 -24.33 0.39 6.39
N PHE A 64 -24.52 1.70 6.50
CA PHE A 64 -23.56 2.64 7.08
C PHE A 64 -23.56 2.70 8.61
N THR A 65 -24.45 1.96 9.27
CA THR A 65 -24.64 1.97 10.73
C THR A 65 -23.69 1.04 11.47
N SER A 66 -23.05 0.10 10.78
CA SER A 66 -22.15 -0.86 11.42
C SER A 66 -20.79 -0.24 11.72
N PHE A 67 -20.37 -0.26 12.98
CA PHE A 67 -19.04 0.16 13.42
C PHE A 67 -17.91 -0.57 12.66
N ARG A 68 -18.15 -1.84 12.28
CA ARG A 68 -17.19 -2.65 11.52
C ARG A 68 -16.94 -2.07 10.11
N VAL A 69 -17.97 -1.52 9.46
CA VAL A 69 -17.85 -0.89 8.14
C VAL A 69 -16.94 0.33 8.21
N TRP A 70 -17.09 1.15 9.25
CA TRP A 70 -16.24 2.31 9.47
C TRP A 70 -14.79 1.95 9.77
N ILE A 71 -14.54 0.88 10.52
CA ILE A 71 -13.17 0.36 10.70
C ILE A 71 -12.56 -0.02 9.35
N SER A 72 -13.29 -0.76 8.51
CA SER A 72 -12.82 -1.14 7.17
C SER A 72 -12.52 0.07 6.30
N VAL A 73 -13.35 1.11 6.34
CA VAL A 73 -13.11 2.39 5.65
C VAL A 73 -11.83 3.05 6.16
N VAL A 74 -11.63 3.13 7.48
CA VAL A 74 -10.40 3.71 8.07
C VAL A 74 -9.15 2.92 7.64
N LEU A 75 -9.20 1.59 7.63
CA LEU A 75 -8.09 0.75 7.18
C LEU A 75 -7.76 0.99 5.70
N ILE A 76 -8.78 1.05 4.85
CA ILE A 76 -8.63 1.35 3.43
C ILE A 76 -8.02 2.75 3.23
N LEU A 77 -8.52 3.77 3.94
CA LEU A 77 -7.96 5.12 3.86
C LEU A 77 -6.51 5.19 4.35
N ALA A 78 -6.18 4.46 5.42
CA ALA A 78 -4.81 4.35 5.90
C ALA A 78 -3.90 3.75 4.82
N LEU A 79 -4.28 2.61 4.22
CA LEU A 79 -3.54 1.98 3.13
C LEU A 79 -3.35 2.94 1.94
N GLY A 80 -4.39 3.69 1.56
CA GLY A 80 -4.31 4.70 0.51
C GLY A 80 -3.33 5.83 0.83
N ALA A 81 -3.30 6.28 2.08
CA ALA A 81 -2.32 7.28 2.52
C ALA A 81 -0.89 6.76 2.41
N PHE A 82 -0.62 5.51 2.79
CA PHE A 82 0.69 4.87 2.63
C PHE A 82 1.11 4.77 1.17
N LEU A 83 0.20 4.35 0.28
CA LEU A 83 0.47 4.27 -1.16
C LEU A 83 0.77 5.65 -1.75
N GLY A 84 0.03 6.69 -1.36
CA GLY A 84 0.32 8.08 -1.73
C GLY A 84 1.72 8.53 -1.28
N ILE A 85 2.11 8.19 -0.05
CA ILE A 85 3.44 8.47 0.50
C ILE A 85 4.52 7.73 -0.31
N PHE A 86 4.35 6.45 -0.62
CA PHE A 86 5.31 5.69 -1.44
C PHE A 86 5.47 6.30 -2.83
N SER A 87 4.37 6.66 -3.50
CA SER A 87 4.42 7.29 -4.81
C SER A 87 5.21 8.61 -4.77
N LYS A 88 4.96 9.45 -3.76
CA LYS A 88 5.69 10.71 -3.56
C LYS A 88 7.17 10.46 -3.27
N ARG A 89 7.51 9.50 -2.41
CA ARG A 89 8.89 9.16 -2.07
C ARG A 89 9.65 8.58 -3.25
N LEU A 90 9.04 7.70 -4.04
CA LEU A 90 9.61 7.16 -5.28
C LEU A 90 9.82 8.26 -6.32
N LYS A 91 8.90 9.23 -6.43
CA LYS A 91 9.09 10.41 -7.29
C LYS A 91 10.30 11.23 -6.84
N LEU A 92 10.43 11.52 -5.54
CA LEU A 92 11.57 12.28 -5.00
C LEU A 92 12.89 11.52 -5.20
N TYR A 93 12.92 10.23 -4.90
CA TYR A 93 14.09 9.36 -5.13
C TYR A 93 14.57 9.41 -6.59
N ARG A 94 13.64 9.44 -7.56
CA ARG A 94 13.98 9.51 -8.99
C ARG A 94 14.51 10.87 -9.45
N LEU A 95 14.08 11.95 -8.82
CA LEU A 95 14.49 13.31 -9.15
C LEU A 95 15.80 13.71 -8.45
N GLU A 96 16.17 12.98 -7.40
CA GLU A 96 17.37 13.24 -6.62
C GLU A 96 18.62 12.78 -7.38
N THR A 97 19.62 13.64 -7.45
CA THR A 97 20.91 13.37 -8.10
C THR A 97 21.98 12.98 -7.08
N ASN A 98 21.83 13.42 -5.82
CA ASN A 98 22.78 13.11 -4.75
C ASN A 98 22.52 11.70 -4.17
N ASP A 99 23.55 10.86 -4.19
CA ASP A 99 23.44 9.46 -3.76
C ASP A 99 23.17 9.28 -2.25
N ASP A 100 23.67 10.20 -1.40
CA ASP A 100 23.35 10.20 0.04
C ASP A 100 21.86 10.48 0.28
N MET A 101 21.30 11.41 -0.51
CA MET A 101 19.89 11.76 -0.43
C MET A 101 19.00 10.66 -1.00
N LYS A 102 19.41 9.99 -2.09
CA LYS A 102 18.74 8.78 -2.59
C LYS A 102 18.67 7.69 -1.54
N ARG A 103 19.78 7.44 -0.82
CA ARG A 103 19.82 6.46 0.27
C ARG A 103 18.86 6.84 1.40
N LYS A 104 18.84 8.11 1.80
CA LYS A 104 17.90 8.64 2.80
C LYS A 104 16.44 8.48 2.37
N HIS A 105 16.14 8.59 1.07
CA HIS A 105 14.82 8.33 0.53
C HIS A 105 14.46 6.84 0.59
N LEU A 106 15.38 5.93 0.25
CA LEU A 106 15.17 4.48 0.37
C LEU A 106 14.96 4.05 1.82
N ASP A 107 15.73 4.58 2.77
CA ASP A 107 15.54 4.33 4.21
C ASP A 107 14.14 4.77 4.69
N LYS A 108 13.67 5.93 4.22
CA LYS A 108 12.31 6.39 4.54
C LYS A 108 11.24 5.48 3.93
N ILE A 109 11.43 5.03 2.69
CA ILE A 109 10.52 4.07 2.04
C ILE A 109 10.48 2.77 2.83
N ALA A 110 11.63 2.24 3.26
CA ALA A 110 11.71 1.04 4.08
C ALA A 110 11.01 1.19 5.43
N LYS A 111 11.33 2.26 6.19
CA LYS A 111 10.73 2.51 7.53
C LYS A 111 9.21 2.63 7.48
N ILE A 112 8.70 3.46 6.56
CA ILE A 112 7.25 3.64 6.36
C ILE A 112 6.64 2.34 5.80
N GLY A 113 7.42 1.64 4.98
CA GLY A 113 7.11 0.34 4.41
C GLY A 113 6.82 -0.76 5.41
N PHE A 114 7.61 -0.86 6.48
CA PHE A 114 7.35 -1.84 7.53
C PHE A 114 6.05 -1.56 8.28
N VAL A 115 5.71 -0.29 8.50
CA VAL A 115 4.40 0.08 9.09
C VAL A 115 3.26 -0.32 8.16
N TYR A 116 3.41 -0.09 6.84
CA TYR A 116 2.43 -0.55 5.85
C TYR A 116 2.23 -2.07 5.87
N ILE A 117 3.31 -2.85 5.97
CA ILE A 117 3.24 -4.31 6.07
C ILE A 117 2.46 -4.73 7.35
N ALA A 118 2.76 -4.10 8.49
CA ALA A 118 2.04 -4.37 9.73
C ALA A 118 0.53 -4.08 9.60
N ILE A 119 0.17 -2.99 8.92
CA ILE A 119 -1.24 -2.64 8.66
C ILE A 119 -1.91 -3.63 7.71
N ILE A 120 -1.22 -4.11 6.67
CA ILE A 120 -1.75 -5.17 5.79
C ILE A 120 -2.05 -6.43 6.60
N ILE A 121 -1.09 -6.88 7.42
CA ILE A 121 -1.27 -8.08 8.25
C ILE A 121 -2.43 -7.88 9.22
N GLY A 122 -2.48 -6.74 9.91
CA GLY A 122 -3.59 -6.40 10.81
C GLY A 122 -4.94 -6.37 10.10
N THR A 123 -5.00 -5.80 8.90
CA THR A 123 -6.21 -5.78 8.06
C THR A 123 -6.63 -7.19 7.68
N PHE A 124 -5.68 -8.05 7.29
CA PHE A 124 -5.96 -9.43 6.91
C PHE A 124 -6.48 -10.26 8.10
N VAL A 125 -5.87 -10.11 9.29
CA VAL A 125 -6.31 -10.77 10.52
C VAL A 125 -7.70 -10.28 10.97
N PHE A 126 -7.96 -8.98 10.87
CA PHE A 126 -9.27 -8.41 11.17
C PHE A 126 -10.35 -8.95 10.23
N MET A 127 -10.05 -9.05 8.92
CA MET A 127 -10.97 -9.57 7.92
C MET A 127 -11.13 -11.10 7.97
N SER A 128 -10.11 -11.86 8.40
CA SER A 128 -10.22 -13.32 8.52
C SER A 128 -11.10 -13.74 9.70
N ASN A 129 -11.07 -12.97 10.80
CA ASN A 129 -11.96 -13.18 11.94
C ASN A 129 -13.40 -12.70 11.72
N TRP A 130 -13.73 -12.21 10.51
CA TRP A 130 -15.06 -11.71 10.17
C TRP A 130 -16.17 -12.75 10.27
N TYR A 131 -15.85 -14.05 10.16
CA TYR A 131 -16.80 -15.16 10.23
C TYR A 131 -16.91 -15.83 11.62
N ASN A 132 -16.03 -15.50 12.57
CA ASN A 132 -15.99 -16.16 13.89
C ASN A 132 -16.77 -15.41 14.99
N PHE A 133 -17.57 -14.39 14.64
CA PHE A 133 -18.39 -13.60 15.57
C PHE A 133 -19.70 -13.10 14.94
#